data_AF-A0A8H3R758-F1
#
_entry.id   AF-A0A8H3R758-F1
#
_cell.length_a   1.000
_cell.length_b   1.000
_cell.length_c   1.000
_cell.angle_alpha   90.00
_cell.angle_beta   90.00
_cell.angle_gamma   90.00
#
_symmetry.space_group_name_H-M   'P 1'
#
loop_
_entity.id
_entity.type
_entity.pdbx_description
1 polymer ?
#
loop_
_entity_poly.entity_id
_entity_poly.type
_entity_poly.pdbx_seq_one_letter_code
_entity_poly.pdbx_strand_id
1 'polypeptide(L)'
;MAFTYFSRSALSTSLARKRLFRVDASKKPREPPSVTPGATNYNITDTRYEVIKRILYETPKPDLPQFTEEDLERHETIERAWQLYLRNKREAKTQLGNKTTLFPSQMKIPTETPPLNGWNYDYVPSPKPDQSQ
;
A
#
# COMPACT_ATOMS: atom_id res chain seq x y z
N MET A 1 -28.16 -17.30 -26.38
CA MET A 1 -26.79 -16.75 -26.25
C MET A 1 -26.39 -16.88 -24.80
N ALA A 2 -25.39 -17.71 -24.49
CA ALA A 2 -25.00 -18.02 -23.11
C ALA A 2 -23.85 -17.09 -22.69
N PHE A 3 -24.11 -16.21 -21.72
CA PHE A 3 -23.08 -15.37 -21.12
C PHE A 3 -22.23 -16.21 -20.17
N THR A 4 -21.00 -16.54 -20.57
CA THR A 4 -20.05 -17.25 -19.72
C THR A 4 -19.46 -16.26 -18.71
N TYR A 5 -19.99 -16.26 -17.49
CA TYR A 5 -19.40 -15.54 -16.37
C TYR A 5 -18.05 -16.18 -15.99
N PHE A 6 -16.97 -15.43 -16.20
CA PHE A 6 -15.63 -15.84 -15.78
C PHE A 6 -15.55 -15.74 -14.25
N SER A 7 -15.57 -16.90 -13.58
CA SER A 7 -15.48 -17.00 -12.12
C SER A 7 -14.12 -16.46 -11.64
N ARG A 8 -14.13 -15.35 -10.90
CA ARG A 8 -12.93 -14.83 -10.22
C ARG A 8 -12.59 -15.77 -9.08
N SER A 9 -11.52 -16.56 -9.23
CA SER A 9 -10.99 -17.39 -8.16
C SER A 9 -10.43 -16.51 -7.03
N ALA A 10 -10.96 -16.70 -5.82
CA ALA A 10 -10.45 -16.07 -4.61
C ALA A 10 -9.25 -16.87 -4.09
N LEU A 11 -8.04 -16.33 -4.24
CA LEU A 11 -6.84 -16.89 -3.63
C LEU A 11 -6.88 -16.63 -2.11
N SER A 12 -6.90 -17.73 -1.34
CA SER A 12 -6.90 -17.76 0.13
C SER A 12 -5.58 -17.22 0.69
N THR A 13 -5.61 -16.08 1.38
CA THR A 13 -4.46 -15.57 2.15
C THR A 13 -4.55 -16.05 3.59
N SER A 14 -4.35 -17.35 3.82
CA SER A 14 -4.06 -17.87 5.15
C SER A 14 -2.55 -17.79 5.41
N LEU A 15 -2.08 -16.63 5.89
CA LEU A 15 -0.78 -16.54 6.55
C LEU A 15 -1.02 -16.47 8.06
N ALA A 16 -0.91 -17.62 8.71
CA ALA A 16 -1.00 -17.76 10.14
C ALA A 16 0.12 -16.95 10.84
N ARG A 17 -0.25 -15.80 11.41
CA ARG A 17 0.64 -15.03 12.30
C ARG A 17 0.67 -15.69 13.68
N LYS A 18 1.46 -16.76 13.83
CA LYS A 18 1.81 -17.31 15.15
C LYS A 18 2.76 -16.34 15.85
N ARG A 19 2.23 -15.43 16.68
CA ARG A 19 3.04 -14.67 17.64
C ARG A 19 3.31 -15.56 18.85
N LEU A 20 4.56 -15.98 18.99
CA LEU A 20 5.07 -16.55 20.23
C LEU A 20 5.19 -15.42 21.25
N PHE A 21 4.29 -15.37 22.23
CA PHE A 21 4.54 -14.62 23.45
C PHE A 21 5.30 -15.54 24.41
N ARG A 22 6.58 -15.23 24.68
CA ARG A 22 7.22 -15.72 25.91
C ARG A 22 6.60 -14.96 27.08
N VAL A 23 5.89 -15.68 27.94
CA VAL A 23 5.46 -15.16 29.24
C VAL A 23 6.67 -15.21 30.17
N ASP A 24 7.17 -14.04 30.57
CA ASP A 24 8.16 -13.91 31.64
C ASP A 24 7.44 -14.03 32.99
N ALA A 25 7.69 -15.11 33.72
CA ALA A 25 6.96 -15.47 34.93
C ALA A 25 7.41 -14.73 36.22
N SER A 26 8.04 -13.56 36.09
CA SER A 26 8.59 -12.81 37.24
C SER A 26 8.00 -11.40 37.44
N LYS A 27 6.85 -11.08 36.82
CA LYS A 27 6.15 -9.81 37.11
C LYS A 27 4.93 -10.05 38.00
N LYS A 28 4.92 -9.40 39.17
CA LYS A 28 3.80 -9.25 40.11
C LYS A 28 2.49 -9.05 39.35
N PRO A 29 1.36 -9.68 39.75
CA PRO A 29 0.09 -9.55 39.06
C PRO A 29 -0.26 -8.07 38.90
N ARG A 30 -0.47 -7.66 37.63
CA ARG A 30 -0.99 -6.33 37.32
C ARG A 30 -2.40 -6.27 37.89
N GLU A 31 -2.57 -5.46 38.94
CA GLU A 31 -3.86 -4.91 39.35
C GLU A 31 -4.61 -4.44 38.10
N PRO A 32 -5.95 -4.64 38.02
CA PRO A 32 -6.73 -4.11 36.91
C PRO A 32 -6.45 -2.60 36.81
N PRO A 33 -6.27 -2.04 35.60
CA PRO A 33 -6.08 -0.61 35.49
C PRO A 33 -7.23 0.07 36.20
N SER A 34 -6.91 0.85 37.24
CA SER A 34 -7.84 1.70 37.94
C SER A 34 -8.72 2.38 36.90
N VAL A 35 -10.01 2.06 36.91
CA VAL A 35 -11.03 2.75 36.10
C VAL A 35 -10.84 4.22 36.38
N THR A 36 -10.19 4.92 35.46
CA THR A 36 -9.99 6.36 35.57
C THR A 36 -11.36 6.95 35.30
N PRO A 37 -12.05 7.54 36.29
CA PRO A 37 -13.31 8.21 36.05
C PRO A 37 -12.96 9.51 35.31
N GLY A 38 -12.91 9.43 33.99
CA GLY A 38 -12.41 10.50 33.13
C GLY A 38 -12.27 10.13 31.66
N ALA A 39 -12.37 8.86 31.27
CA ALA A 39 -12.62 8.49 29.88
C ALA A 39 -14.12 8.56 29.55
N THR A 40 -14.76 9.64 29.97
CA THR A 40 -16.15 9.93 29.58
C THR A 40 -16.14 10.39 28.14
N ASN A 41 -16.68 9.50 27.29
CA ASN A 41 -17.43 9.80 26.08
C ASN A 41 -16.60 10.51 25.02
N TYR A 42 -16.28 9.75 23.97
CA TYR A 42 -15.94 10.27 22.65
C TYR A 42 -16.70 11.58 22.42
N ASN A 43 -15.92 12.63 22.26
CA ASN A 43 -16.20 13.96 21.76
C ASN A 43 -17.42 14.01 20.79
N ILE A 44 -18.62 13.78 21.30
CA ILE A 44 -19.91 13.79 20.58
C ILE A 44 -20.26 15.23 20.15
N THR A 45 -19.56 16.20 20.71
CA THR A 45 -19.56 17.63 20.38
C THR A 45 -18.43 18.03 19.43
N ASP A 46 -17.53 17.11 19.06
CA ASP A 46 -16.42 17.43 18.16
C ASP A 46 -16.91 17.48 16.73
N THR A 47 -16.92 18.68 16.17
CA THR A 47 -17.24 18.93 14.77
C THR A 47 -16.41 18.07 13.80
N ARG A 48 -15.22 17.61 14.21
CA ARG A 48 -14.40 16.69 13.40
C ARG A 48 -15.09 15.34 13.19
N TYR A 49 -15.84 14.83 14.18
CA TYR A 49 -16.56 13.57 14.05
C TYR A 49 -17.61 13.67 12.93
N GLU A 50 -18.40 14.73 12.91
CA GLU A 50 -19.40 14.98 11.87
C GLU A 50 -18.75 15.24 10.50
N VAL A 51 -17.62 15.95 10.43
CA VAL A 51 -16.87 16.14 9.17
C VAL A 51 -16.32 14.82 8.63
N ILE A 52 -15.69 14.01 9.49
CA ILE A 52 -15.17 12.68 9.12
C ILE A 52 -16.32 11.79 8.66
N LYS A 53 -17.44 11.77 9.39
CA LYS A 53 -18.63 11.02 9.02
C LYS A 53 -19.19 11.46 7.66
N ARG A 54 -19.24 12.77 7.40
CA ARG A 54 -19.66 13.31 6.11
C ARG A 54 -18.75 12.89 4.96
N ILE A 55 -17.44 13.02 5.14
CA ILE A 55 -16.45 12.62 4.12
C ILE A 55 -16.55 11.13 3.83
N LEU A 56 -16.63 10.29 4.86
CA LEU A 56 -16.60 8.84 4.71
C LEU A 56 -17.92 8.24 4.20
N TYR A 57 -19.06 8.79 4.59
CA TYR A 57 -20.35 8.13 4.42
C TYR A 57 -21.41 9.00 3.73
N GLU A 58 -21.41 10.31 3.97
CA GLU A 58 -22.46 11.21 3.45
C GLU A 58 -22.18 11.70 2.04
N THR A 59 -20.92 11.71 1.59
CA THR A 59 -20.57 12.06 0.21
C THR A 59 -21.28 11.09 -0.74
N PRO A 60 -22.35 11.52 -1.44
CA PRO A 60 -23.11 10.61 -2.28
C PRO A 60 -22.18 10.10 -3.37
N LYS A 61 -22.11 8.78 -3.54
CA LYS A 61 -21.37 8.21 -4.67
C LYS A 61 -22.05 8.72 -5.93
N PRO A 62 -21.32 9.34 -6.87
CA PRO A 62 -21.94 9.78 -8.11
C PRO A 62 -22.52 8.57 -8.83
N ASP A 63 -23.71 8.73 -9.40
CA ASP A 63 -24.28 7.72 -10.27
C ASP A 63 -23.32 7.46 -11.43
N LEU A 64 -23.16 6.19 -11.78
CA LEU A 64 -22.26 5.81 -12.86
C LEU A 64 -22.82 6.34 -14.20
N PRO A 65 -21.97 6.90 -15.08
CA PRO A 65 -22.37 7.23 -16.43
C PRO A 65 -22.94 5.97 -17.10
N GLN A 66 -24.13 6.08 -17.68
CA GLN A 66 -24.67 5.02 -18.52
C GLN A 66 -23.93 5.07 -19.85
N PHE A 67 -23.11 4.06 -20.13
CA PHE A 67 -22.38 3.96 -21.38
C PHE A 67 -23.30 3.44 -22.49
N THR A 68 -23.16 4.00 -23.70
CA THR A 68 -23.76 3.40 -24.89
C THR A 68 -23.04 2.08 -25.21
N GLU A 69 -23.67 1.19 -25.99
CA GLU A 69 -23.04 -0.07 -26.38
C GLU A 69 -21.70 0.17 -27.09
N GLU A 70 -21.63 1.19 -27.95
CA GLU A 70 -20.39 1.56 -28.64
C GLU A 70 -19.29 2.02 -27.68
N ASP A 71 -19.64 2.77 -26.63
CA ASP A 71 -18.67 3.20 -25.62
C ASP A 71 -18.16 2.03 -24.79
N LEU A 72 -19.01 1.03 -24.57
CA LEU A 72 -18.65 -0.22 -23.90
C LEU A 72 -17.66 -1.00 -24.77
N GLU A 73 -17.90 -1.14 -26.06
CA GLU A 73 -16.95 -1.76 -27.00
C GLU A 73 -15.58 -1.04 -27.03
N ARG A 74 -15.60 0.31 -27.06
CA ARG A 74 -14.38 1.13 -26.98
C ARG A 74 -13.65 0.90 -25.66
N HIS A 75 -14.37 0.91 -24.54
CA HIS A 75 -13.83 0.64 -23.22
C HIS A 75 -13.18 -0.75 -23.15
N GLU A 76 -13.87 -1.80 -23.61
CA GLU A 76 -13.33 -3.15 -23.65
C GLU A 76 -12.06 -3.24 -24.49
N THR A 77 -12.02 -2.54 -25.62
CA THR A 77 -10.86 -2.54 -26.51
C THR A 77 -9.65 -1.89 -25.83
N ILE A 78 -9.85 -0.75 -25.17
CA ILE A 78 -8.82 -0.04 -24.41
C ILE A 78 -8.28 -0.93 -23.28
N GLU A 79 -9.17 -1.55 -22.51
CA GLU A 79 -8.79 -2.44 -21.41
C GLU A 79 -8.01 -3.66 -21.89
N ARG A 80 -8.48 -4.33 -22.95
CA ARG A 80 -7.77 -5.49 -23.55
C ARG A 80 -6.38 -5.08 -24.05
N ALA A 81 -6.26 -3.97 -24.78
CA ALA A 81 -4.98 -3.46 -25.27
C ALA A 81 -4.03 -3.12 -24.12
N TRP A 82 -4.54 -2.49 -23.06
CA TRP A 82 -3.75 -2.16 -21.86
C TRP A 82 -3.25 -3.43 -21.14
N GLN A 83 -4.09 -4.44 -20.99
CA GLN A 83 -3.71 -5.72 -20.39
C GLN A 83 -2.60 -6.42 -21.20
N LEU A 84 -2.72 -6.42 -22.53
CA LEU A 84 -1.68 -6.94 -23.42
C LEU A 84 -0.37 -6.16 -23.28
N TYR A 85 -0.44 -4.83 -23.24
CA TYR A 85 0.73 -3.98 -23.00
C TYR A 85 1.41 -4.30 -21.66
N LEU A 86 0.63 -4.42 -20.58
CA LEU A 86 1.15 -4.76 -19.24
C LEU A 86 1.80 -6.15 -19.21
N ARG A 87 1.22 -7.13 -19.91
CA ARG A 87 1.81 -8.47 -20.06
C ARG A 87 3.16 -8.39 -20.74
N ASN A 88 3.23 -7.75 -21.91
CA ASN A 88 4.47 -7.62 -22.68
C ASN A 88 5.55 -6.85 -21.88
N LYS A 89 5.16 -5.80 -21.14
CA LYS A 89 6.06 -5.03 -20.26
C LYS A 89 6.61 -5.89 -19.12
N ARG A 90 5.81 -6.80 -18.57
CA ARG A 90 6.25 -7.74 -17.52
C ARG A 90 7.23 -8.77 -18.09
N GLU A 91 6.92 -9.36 -19.24
CA GLU A 91 7.78 -10.33 -19.91
C GLU A 91 9.15 -9.73 -20.25
N ALA A 92 9.18 -8.49 -20.76
CA ALA A 92 10.42 -7.76 -21.03
C ALA A 92 11.26 -7.51 -19.75
N LYS A 93 10.62 -7.21 -18.61
CA LYS A 93 11.31 -7.02 -17.32
C LYS A 93 11.88 -8.32 -16.77
N THR A 94 11.14 -9.44 -16.87
CA THR A 94 11.60 -10.75 -16.38
C THR A 94 12.87 -11.21 -17.09
N GLN A 95 13.04 -10.87 -18.37
CA GLN A 95 14.26 -11.20 -19.13
C GLN A 95 15.52 -10.53 -18.58
N LEU A 96 15.41 -9.40 -17.88
CA LEU A 96 16.56 -8.62 -17.37
C LEU A 96 17.18 -9.23 -16.10
N GLY A 97 16.55 -10.24 -15.49
CA GLY A 97 17.08 -10.99 -14.35
C GLY A 97 16.99 -10.26 -13.00
N ASN A 98 16.68 -11.00 -11.93
CA ASN A 98 16.58 -10.45 -10.58
C ASN A 98 17.93 -10.62 -9.87
N LYS A 99 18.62 -9.52 -9.58
CA LYS A 99 19.81 -9.53 -8.71
C LYS A 99 19.36 -9.38 -7.26
N THR A 100 19.58 -10.41 -6.45
CA THR A 100 19.23 -10.43 -5.03
C THR A 100 20.31 -9.69 -4.22
N THR A 101 20.36 -8.37 -4.33
CA THR A 101 21.24 -7.50 -3.55
C THR A 101 20.41 -6.40 -2.90
N LEU A 102 20.76 -5.98 -1.69
CA LEU A 102 20.15 -4.82 -1.06
C LEU A 102 20.57 -3.55 -1.81
N PHE A 103 19.63 -2.63 -2.02
CA PHE A 103 19.93 -1.33 -2.61
C PHE A 103 20.48 -0.38 -1.55
N PRO A 104 21.46 0.49 -1.90
CA PRO A 104 21.96 1.50 -0.99
C PRO A 104 20.89 2.56 -0.71
N SER A 105 20.79 3.03 0.53
CA SER A 105 19.82 4.05 0.96
C SER A 105 19.94 5.39 0.20
N GLN A 106 21.15 5.72 -0.29
CA GLN A 106 21.40 6.92 -1.09
C GLN A 106 20.79 6.85 -2.50
N MET A 107 20.37 5.67 -2.97
CA MET A 107 19.70 5.49 -4.26
C MET A 107 18.25 5.96 -4.16
N LYS A 108 17.97 7.16 -4.68
CA LYS A 108 16.64 7.77 -4.66
C LYS A 108 15.73 7.21 -5.76
N ILE A 109 14.43 7.25 -5.52
CA ILE A 109 13.40 7.00 -6.54
C ILE A 109 13.47 8.15 -7.56
N PRO A 110 13.39 7.87 -8.88
CA PRO A 110 13.34 8.92 -9.90
C PRO A 110 12.19 9.89 -9.65
N THR A 111 12.47 11.19 -9.79
CA THR A 111 11.47 12.25 -9.72
C THR A 111 11.15 12.74 -11.13
N GLU A 112 9.91 13.16 -11.36
CA GLU A 112 9.48 13.72 -12.67
C GLU A 112 10.27 14.98 -13.03
N THR A 113 10.46 15.87 -12.05
CA THR A 113 11.31 17.07 -12.19
C THR A 113 12.62 16.86 -11.43
N PRO A 114 13.79 17.12 -12.04
CA PRO A 114 15.07 16.98 -11.35
C PRO A 114 15.24 18.06 -10.27
N PRO A 115 16.06 17.80 -9.23
CA PRO A 115 16.39 18.80 -8.23
C PRO A 115 17.24 19.93 -8.82
N LEU A 116 17.14 21.14 -8.25
CA LEU A 116 17.88 22.32 -8.73
C LEU A 116 19.40 22.12 -8.74
N ASN A 117 19.92 21.42 -7.73
CA ASN A 117 21.34 21.10 -7.59
C ASN A 117 21.76 19.82 -8.34
N GLY A 118 20.88 19.22 -9.15
CA GLY A 118 21.19 18.09 -10.02
C GLY A 118 21.91 16.94 -9.32
N TRP A 119 23.20 16.79 -9.60
CA TRP A 119 24.09 15.76 -9.07
C TRP A 119 25.09 16.35 -8.06
N ASN A 120 25.34 15.64 -6.95
CA ASN A 120 26.33 16.04 -5.96
C ASN A 120 27.73 15.53 -6.35
N TYR A 121 28.61 16.44 -6.75
CA TYR A 121 30.00 16.14 -7.11
C TYR A 121 30.96 16.11 -5.91
N ASP A 122 30.56 16.66 -4.75
CA ASP A 122 31.38 16.75 -3.53
C ASP A 122 31.24 15.51 -2.63
N TYR A 123 30.93 14.35 -3.20
CA TYR A 123 30.68 13.13 -2.45
C TYR A 123 31.97 12.58 -1.81
N VAL A 124 31.94 12.36 -0.50
CA VAL A 124 33.01 11.69 0.26
C VAL A 124 32.51 10.31 0.71
N PRO A 125 33.18 9.20 0.34
CA PRO A 125 32.79 7.87 0.78
C PRO A 125 32.97 7.74 2.29
N SER A 126 31.98 7.14 2.97
CA SER A 126 32.12 6.87 4.41
C SER A 126 33.30 5.93 4.66
N PRO A 127 34.15 6.20 5.66
CA PRO A 127 35.21 5.27 6.03
C PRO A 127 34.59 3.92 6.41
N LYS A 128 35.21 2.82 5.96
CA LYS A 128 34.78 1.47 6.34
C LYS A 128 34.97 1.32 7.86
N PRO A 129 34.07 0.63 8.57
CA PRO A 129 34.33 0.28 9.97
C PRO A 129 35.65 -0.50 10.03
N ASP A 130 36.56 -0.04 10.88
CA ASP A 130 37.89 -0.60 11.05
C ASP A 130 37.75 -2.10 11.38
N GLN A 131 38.24 -2.97 10.49
CA GLN A 131 38.23 -4.42 10.69
C GLN A 131 39.42 -4.80 11.58
N SER A 132 39.46 -4.24 12.79
CA SER A 132 40.43 -4.61 13.81
C SER A 132 39.97 -5.93 14.45
N GLN A 133 40.88 -6.90 14.37
CA GLN A 133 40.84 -8.30 14.80
C GLN A 133 40.30 -8.52 16.22
#